data_AF-A0A2N6VR51-F1
#
_entry.id   AF-A0A2N6VR51-F1
#
_cell.length_a   1.000
_cell.length_b   1.000
_cell.length_c   1.000
_cell.angle_alpha   90.00
_cell.angle_beta   90.00
_cell.angle_gamma   90.00
#
_symmetry.space_group_name_H-M   'P 1'
#
loop_
_entity.id
_entity.type
_entity.pdbx_description
1 polymer ?
#
loop_
_entity_poly.entity_id
_entity_poly.type
_entity_poly.pdbx_seq_one_letter_code
_entity_poly.pdbx_strand_id
1 'polypeptide(L)' 'MSSVTRSTPLEPPRLEITVSDGRTEIHAVFMGRRDVPGLTVGRPVTVCGRFTTVDGDLVTLNPEYELLTNVGGETS' A
#
# COMPACT_ATOMS: atom_id res chain seq x y z
N MET A 1 -40.74 4.87 -1.51
CA MET A 1 -39.78 3.74 -1.51
C MET A 1 -38.62 4.10 -2.42
N SER A 2 -37.41 4.22 -1.90
CA SER A 2 -36.20 4.39 -2.71
C SER A 2 -35.51 3.04 -2.84
N SER A 3 -35.34 2.57 -4.07
CA SER A 3 -34.50 1.42 -4.39
C SER A 3 -33.07 1.92 -4.66
N VAL A 4 -32.07 1.21 -4.15
CA VAL A 4 -30.65 1.46 -4.47
C VAL A 4 -30.11 0.21 -5.14
N THR A 5 -29.65 0.36 -6.39
CA THR A 5 -28.92 -0.69 -7.09
C THR A 5 -27.43 -0.48 -6.85
N ARG A 6 -26.79 -1.41 -6.12
CA ARG A 6 -25.32 -1.44 -5.98
C ARG A 6 -24.78 -2.53 -6.90
N SER A 7 -24.16 -2.13 -8.01
CA SER A 7 -23.41 -3.04 -8.87
C SER A 7 -22.03 -3.28 -8.25
N THR A 8 -21.55 -4.52 -8.27
CA THR A 8 -20.15 -4.84 -7.97
C THR A 8 -19.32 -4.48 -9.20
N PRO A 9 -18.33 -3.57 -9.10
CA PRO A 9 -17.44 -3.33 -10.22
C PRO A 9 -16.71 -4.64 -10.58
N LEU A 10 -16.47 -4.85 -11.88
CA LEU A 10 -15.79 -6.03 -12.41
C LEU A 10 -14.42 -6.23 -11.74
N GLU A 11 -13.76 -5.12 -11.39
CA GLU A 11 -12.57 -5.10 -10.55
C GLU A 11 -12.87 -4.38 -9.23
N PRO A 12 -12.72 -5.05 -8.07
CA PRO A 12 -12.81 -4.38 -6.79
C PRO A 12 -11.70 -3.31 -6.69
N PRO A 13 -11.97 -2.16 -6.06
CA PRO A 13 -10.96 -1.11 -5.93
C PRO A 13 -9.73 -1.66 -5.20
N ARG A 14 -8.55 -1.25 -5.64
CA ARG A 14 -7.30 -1.54 -4.95
C ARG A 14 -6.39 -0.31 -5.01
N LEU A 15 -5.64 -0.09 -3.93
CA LEU A 15 -4.54 0.86 -3.90
C LEU A 15 -3.25 0.06 -3.94
N GLU A 16 -2.43 0.33 -4.95
CA GLU A 16 -1.09 -0.24 -5.06
C GLU A 16 -0.07 0.84 -4.70
N ILE A 17 0.86 0.50 -3.83
CA ILE A 17 2.00 1.36 -3.51
C ILE A 17 3.31 0.60 -3.71
N THR A 18 4.33 1.33 -4.11
CA THR A 18 5.71 0.85 -4.14
C THR A 18 6.43 1.38 -2.91
N VAL A 19 7.10 0.50 -2.17
CA VAL A 19 7.99 0.88 -1.08
C VAL A 19 9.40 0.43 -1.44
N SER A 20 10.35 1.35 -1.34
CA SER A 20 11.76 1.10 -1.62
C SER A 20 12.60 1.48 -0.42
N ASP A 21 13.55 0.62 -0.07
CA ASP A 21 14.62 0.93 0.87
C ASP A 21 15.91 1.42 0.17
N GLY A 22 15.83 1.66 -1.14
CA GLY A 22 16.96 2.03 -2.00
C GLY A 22 17.75 0.85 -2.58
N ARG A 23 17.46 -0.39 -2.16
CA ARG A 23 18.07 -1.61 -2.71
C ARG A 23 17.04 -2.52 -3.36
N THR A 24 15.89 -2.65 -2.72
CA THR A 24 14.79 -3.50 -3.17
C THR A 24 13.51 -2.71 -3.18
N GLU A 25 12.66 -3.01 -4.14
CA GLU A 25 11.29 -2.50 -4.20
C GLU A 25 10.31 -3.61 -3.85
N ILE A 26 9.26 -3.24 -3.12
CA ILE A 26 8.13 -4.11 -2.81
C ILE A 26 6.84 -3.44 -3.27
N HIS A 27 5.86 -4.27 -3.65
CA HIS A 27 4.52 -3.84 -4.01
C HIS A 27 3.55 -4.23 -2.89
N ALA A 28 3.03 -3.23 -2.19
CA ALA A 28 1.96 -3.43 -1.22
C ALA A 28 0.61 -3.12 -1.86
N VAL A 29 -0.28 -4.11 -1.89
CA VAL A 29 -1.59 -4.00 -2.52
C VAL A 29 -2.69 -4.01 -1.45
N PHE A 30 -3.37 -2.89 -1.29
CA PHE A 30 -4.51 -2.74 -0.40
C PHE A 30 -5.81 -2.95 -1.17
N MET A 31 -6.36 -4.15 -1.07
CA MET A 31 -7.65 -4.50 -1.69
C MET A 31 -8.81 -3.81 -0.99
N GLY A 32 -9.85 -3.47 -1.75
CA GLY A 32 -11.05 -2.79 -1.26
C GLY A 32 -10.85 -1.33 -0.90
N ARG A 33 -9.64 -0.77 -1.10
CA ARG A 33 -9.28 0.59 -0.70
C ARG A 33 -8.89 1.44 -1.90
N ARG A 34 -9.21 2.74 -1.81
CA ARG A 34 -8.76 3.78 -2.76
C ARG A 34 -7.68 4.68 -2.14
N ASP A 35 -7.71 4.79 -0.81
CA ASP A 35 -6.71 5.46 0.00
C ASP A 35 -6.39 4.60 1.23
N VAL A 36 -5.25 4.91 1.86
CA VAL A 36 -4.85 4.36 3.14
C VAL A 36 -4.32 5.51 3.99
N PRO A 37 -4.80 5.70 5.23
CA PRO A 37 -4.46 6.86 6.04
C PRO A 37 -2.95 7.07 6.23
N GLY A 38 -2.48 8.25 5.80
CA GLY A 38 -1.10 8.71 5.97
C GLY A 38 -0.05 8.05 5.08
N LEU A 39 -0.42 7.08 4.24
CA LEU A 39 0.44 6.57 3.18
C LEU A 39 0.42 7.54 2.00
N THR A 40 1.36 8.48 2.01
CA THR A 40 1.62 9.44 0.93
C THR A 40 3.00 9.20 0.34
N VAL A 41 3.21 9.58 -0.92
CA VAL A 41 4.53 9.51 -1.56
C VAL A 41 5.58 10.22 -0.70
N GLY A 42 6.75 9.59 -0.55
CA GLY A 42 7.86 10.13 0.24
C GLY A 42 7.72 9.96 1.75
N ARG A 43 6.60 9.43 2.26
CA ARG A 43 6.44 9.15 3.69
C ARG A 43 7.16 7.85 4.06
N PRO A 44 8.12 7.85 5.00
CA PRO A 44 8.76 6.62 5.43
C PRO A 44 7.78 5.72 6.18
N VAL A 45 7.86 4.41 5.93
CA VAL A 45 6.88 3.42 6.40
C VAL A 45 7.56 2.07 6.65
N THR A 46 7.09 1.34 7.66
CA THR A 46 7.35 -0.10 7.81
C THR A 46 6.15 -0.87 7.26
N VAL A 47 6.39 -1.87 6.41
CA VAL A 47 5.35 -2.75 5.87
C VAL A 47 5.59 -4.18 6.36
N CYS A 48 4.60 -4.74 7.05
CA CYS A 48 4.65 -6.07 7.63
C CYS A 48 3.52 -6.93 7.08
N GLY A 49 3.84 -8.14 6.62
CA GLY A 49 2.84 -9.06 6.11
C GLY A 49 3.45 -10.29 5.46
N ARG A 50 2.62 -11.03 4.73
CA ARG A 50 3.09 -12.17 3.94
C ARG A 50 3.49 -11.72 2.55
N PHE A 51 4.77 -11.87 2.25
CA PHE A 51 5.32 -11.59 0.93
C PHE A 51 5.30 -12.83 0.03
N THR A 52 5.09 -12.61 -1.25
CA THR A 52 5.19 -13.60 -2.32
C THR A 52 5.84 -12.95 -3.54
N THR A 53 6.38 -13.75 -4.45
CA THR A 53 6.85 -13.26 -5.75
C THR A 53 5.73 -13.40 -6.78
N VAL A 54 5.47 -12.34 -7.54
CA VAL A 54 4.56 -12.34 -8.70
C VAL A 54 5.31 -11.70 -9.85
N ASP A 55 5.51 -12.44 -10.94
CA ASP A 55 6.23 -11.96 -12.14
C ASP A 55 7.64 -11.37 -11.86
N GLY A 56 8.26 -11.79 -10.76
CA GLY A 56 9.59 -11.31 -10.33
C GLY A 56 9.55 -10.25 -9.23
N ASP A 57 8.39 -9.63 -8.99
CA ASP A 57 8.22 -8.56 -8.00
C ASP A 57 7.83 -9.11 -6.63
N LEU A 58 8.36 -8.50 -5.55
CA LEU A 58 8.00 -8.86 -4.20
C LEU A 58 6.70 -8.17 -3.80
N VAL A 59 5.62 -8.94 -3.68
CA VAL A 59 4.26 -8.45 -3.46
C VAL A 59 3.74 -8.88 -2.09
N THR A 60 3.02 -8.00 -1.41
CA THR A 60 2.23 -8.31 -0.21
C THR A 60 0.81 -7.78 -0.34
N LEU A 61 -0.16 -8.57 0.10
CA LEU A 61 -1.59 -8.24 0.02
C LEU A 61 -2.13 -7.85 1.39
N ASN A 62 -2.79 -6.69 1.45
CA ASN A 62 -3.32 -6.09 2.68
C ASN A 62 -2.36 -6.19 3.88
N PRO A 63 -1.11 -5.72 3.72
CA PRO A 63 -0.16 -5.74 4.83
C PRO A 63 -0.60 -4.80 5.95
N GLU A 64 -0.05 -5.05 7.13
CA GLU A 64 0.00 -4.04 8.18
C GLU A 64 1.08 -3.01 7.82
N TYR A 65 0.86 -1.76 8.22
CA TYR A 65 1.83 -0.69 8.01
C TYR A 65 1.94 0.22 9.23
N GLU A 66 3.13 0.75 9.43
CA GLU A 66 3.42 1.76 10.45
C GLU A 66 4.09 2.96 9.81
N LEU A 67 3.54 4.16 10.04
CA LEU A 67 4.13 5.41 9.55
C LEU A 67 5.27 5.81 10.47
N LEU A 68 6.46 6.00 9.90
CA LEU A 68 7.62 6.39 10.69
C LEU A 68 7.63 7.91 10.87
N THR A 69 7.75 8.34 12.12
CA THR A 69 7.89 9.75 12.51
C THR A 69 9.35 10.17 12.31
N ASN A 70 9.72 10.46 11.07
CA ASN A 70 11.02 11.02 10.67
C ASN A 70 12.21 10.05 10.80
N VAL A 71 12.88 9.75 9.68
CA VAL A 71 14.27 9.25 9.71
C VAL A 71 15.14 10.49 9.86
N GLY A 72 15.49 10.86 11.10
CA GLY A 72 16.30 12.04 11.36
C GLY A 72 17.77 11.86 10.91
N GLY A 73 18.26 12.83 10.14
CA GLY A 73 19.67 13.05 9.76
C GLY A 73 19.82 13.02 8.24
N GLU A 74 19.78 14.14 7.52
CA GLU A 74 20.78 15.21 7.58
C GLU A 74 20.15 16.61 7.75
N THR A 75 20.70 17.37 8.70
CA THR A 75 20.54 18.82 8.80
C THR A 75 21.09 19.50 7.55
N SER A 76 20.34 20.46 7.00
CA SER A 76 20.89 21.62 6.30
C SER A 76 20.23 22.87 6.86
#